data_AF-B4I093-F1
#
_entry.id   AF-B4I093-F1
#
_cell.length_a   1.000
_cell.length_b   1.000
_cell.length_c   1.000
_cell.angle_alpha   90.00
_cell.angle_beta   90.00
_cell.angle_gamma   90.00
#
_symmetry.space_group_name_H-M   'P 1'
#
loop_
_entity.id
_entity.type
_entity.pdbx_description
1 polymer ?
#
loop_
_entity_poly.entity_id
_entity_poly.type
_entity_poly.pdbx_seq_one_letter_code
_entity_poly.pdbx_strand_id
1 'polypeptide(L)'
;MEIALFANARKLYDHKLYECVIPAADLLRTVLKNDRYVATLDVEYQVLLYLLNANYKERNYRAALRHFDEIIHKRRLMVRHKNAVLVAIESSYPEFGDAEQRRRAAECYRQIGNTDMAIETLLQVPPILRSPRINLMLARLQHHGTRHGTTKKSEAVLAYKEVIRECPMALQVIEALLELGVKGNEINSLVMHAATVPDHFDWLSKWIKALAQMFDFKHSDASQTFLMLHDKTTLRCNEHLMMALGKCLYYNGDYFQAEDIFSSTLCANPDNVEAIGLMTVLCGQEGGCEQDSADMDYLFAKVEPPK
;
A
#
# COMPACT_ATOMS: atom_id res chain seq x y z
N MET A 1 -37.60 -2.03 -21.10
CA MET A 1 -36.52 -2.89 -21.63
C MET A 1 -35.20 -2.54 -20.94
N GLU A 2 -34.98 -1.27 -20.61
CA GLU A 2 -33.77 -0.79 -19.94
C GLU A 2 -33.58 -1.32 -18.52
N ILE A 3 -34.64 -1.62 -17.77
CA ILE A 3 -34.52 -2.28 -16.45
C ILE A 3 -33.85 -3.66 -16.57
N ALA A 4 -34.13 -4.40 -17.65
CA ALA A 4 -33.48 -5.69 -17.90
C ALA A 4 -32.02 -5.52 -18.34
N LEU A 5 -31.73 -4.49 -19.16
CA LEU A 5 -30.35 -4.17 -19.54
C LEU A 5 -29.51 -3.73 -18.34
N PHE A 6 -30.08 -2.90 -17.46
CA PHE A 6 -29.46 -2.49 -16.21
C PHE A 6 -29.17 -3.69 -15.30
N ALA A 7 -30.15 -4.58 -15.11
CA ALA A 7 -29.98 -5.80 -14.32
C ALA A 7 -28.89 -6.72 -14.90
N ASN A 8 -28.78 -6.80 -16.23
CA ASN A 8 -27.72 -7.57 -16.88
C ASN A 8 -26.34 -6.93 -16.72
N ALA A 9 -26.23 -5.60 -16.82
CA ALA A 9 -24.97 -4.89 -16.55
C ALA A 9 -24.53 -5.07 -15.09
N ARG A 10 -25.48 -5.06 -14.14
CA ARG A 10 -25.21 -5.41 -12.74
C ARG A 10 -24.69 -6.83 -12.59
N LYS A 11 -25.30 -7.82 -13.25
CA LYS A 11 -24.80 -9.22 -13.22
C LYS A 11 -23.37 -9.33 -13.75
N LEU A 12 -23.04 -8.64 -14.84
CA LEU A 12 -21.66 -8.61 -15.36
C LEU A 12 -20.68 -8.07 -14.32
N TYR A 13 -21.08 -6.99 -13.62
CA TYR A 13 -20.28 -6.41 -12.55
C TYR A 13 -20.11 -7.36 -11.35
N ASP A 14 -21.18 -8.03 -10.93
CA ASP A 14 -21.18 -8.98 -9.81
C ASP A 14 -20.28 -10.20 -10.10
N HIS A 15 -20.21 -10.63 -11.36
CA HIS A 15 -19.30 -11.67 -11.83
C HIS A 15 -17.87 -11.17 -12.13
N LYS A 16 -17.56 -9.90 -11.84
CA LYS A 16 -16.24 -9.27 -12.06
C LYS A 16 -15.77 -9.28 -13.52
N LEU A 17 -16.71 -9.33 -14.47
CA LEU A 17 -16.43 -9.27 -15.91
C LEU A 17 -16.24 -7.82 -16.36
N TYR A 18 -15.25 -7.13 -15.78
CA TYR A 18 -15.10 -5.67 -15.90
C TYR A 18 -14.89 -5.21 -17.34
N GLU A 19 -14.11 -5.95 -18.14
CA GLU A 19 -13.94 -5.70 -19.58
C GLU A 19 -15.29 -5.67 -20.33
N CYS A 20 -16.22 -6.57 -19.99
CA CYS A 20 -17.55 -6.61 -20.61
C CYS A 20 -18.50 -5.55 -20.05
N VAL A 21 -18.34 -5.15 -18.77
CA VAL A 21 -19.14 -4.09 -18.15
C VAL A 21 -18.90 -2.74 -18.83
N ILE A 22 -17.66 -2.44 -19.22
CA ILE A 22 -17.30 -1.13 -19.78
C ILE A 22 -18.17 -0.75 -21.00
N PRO A 23 -18.19 -1.52 -22.11
CA PRO A 23 -19.00 -1.17 -23.27
C PRO A 23 -20.50 -1.20 -22.94
N ALA A 24 -20.96 -2.16 -22.13
CA ALA A 24 -22.37 -2.26 -21.76
C ALA A 24 -22.86 -1.04 -20.96
N ALA A 25 -22.07 -0.60 -19.96
CA ALA A 25 -22.37 0.55 -19.13
C ALA A 25 -22.21 1.88 -19.90
N ASP A 26 -21.25 1.97 -20.81
CA ASP A 26 -21.07 3.16 -21.66
C ASP A 26 -22.27 3.36 -22.61
N LEU A 27 -22.73 2.28 -23.26
CA LEU A 27 -23.94 2.29 -24.08
C LEU A 27 -25.18 2.64 -23.25
N LEU A 28 -25.37 2.00 -22.08
CA LEU A 28 -26.49 2.32 -21.19
C LEU A 28 -26.48 3.79 -20.75
N ARG A 29 -25.31 4.35 -20.45
CA ARG A 29 -25.17 5.77 -20.13
C ARG A 29 -25.66 6.66 -21.28
N THR A 30 -25.35 6.32 -22.54
CA THR A 30 -25.82 7.11 -23.69
C THR A 30 -27.33 7.03 -23.87
N VAL A 31 -27.93 5.85 -23.68
CA VAL A 31 -29.38 5.65 -23.72
C VAL A 31 -30.07 6.50 -22.66
N LEU A 32 -29.58 6.45 -21.41
CA LEU A 32 -30.13 7.23 -20.30
C LEU A 32 -29.98 8.75 -20.53
N LYS A 33 -28.87 9.21 -21.12
CA LYS A 33 -28.71 10.64 -21.44
C LYS A 33 -29.69 11.12 -22.52
N ASN A 34 -30.06 10.25 -23.46
CA ASN A 34 -30.95 10.59 -24.57
C ASN A 34 -32.43 10.46 -24.21
N ASP A 35 -32.80 9.51 -23.35
CA ASP A 35 -34.18 9.29 -22.92
C ASP A 35 -34.39 9.70 -21.44
N ARG A 36 -34.88 10.93 -21.25
CA ARG A 36 -35.17 11.50 -19.93
C ARG A 36 -36.36 10.86 -19.21
N TYR A 37 -37.23 10.11 -19.91
CA TYR A 37 -38.37 9.45 -19.27
C TYR A 37 -37.95 8.17 -18.54
N VAL A 38 -36.83 7.57 -18.94
CA VAL A 38 -36.29 6.33 -18.36
C VAL A 38 -35.14 6.63 -17.38
N ALA A 39 -34.46 7.77 -17.53
CA ALA A 39 -33.31 8.14 -16.73
C ALA A 39 -33.66 8.67 -15.34
N THR A 40 -33.89 7.76 -14.40
CA THR A 40 -33.93 8.13 -12.99
C THR A 40 -32.52 8.36 -12.45
N LEU A 41 -32.37 9.34 -11.56
CA LEU A 41 -31.07 9.77 -11.02
C LEU A 41 -30.29 8.60 -10.37
N ASP A 42 -31.00 7.66 -9.74
CA ASP A 42 -30.45 6.47 -9.11
C ASP A 42 -29.87 5.48 -10.13
N VAL A 43 -30.58 5.19 -11.22
CA VAL A 43 -30.09 4.28 -12.28
C VAL A 43 -28.89 4.89 -12.98
N GLU A 44 -28.94 6.18 -13.30
CA GLU A 44 -27.80 6.88 -13.89
C GLU A 44 -26.57 6.87 -12.98
N TYR A 45 -26.77 7.05 -11.68
CA TYR A 45 -25.70 7.00 -10.69
C TYR A 45 -25.09 5.59 -10.59
N GLN A 46 -25.91 4.54 -10.52
CA GLN A 46 -25.43 3.15 -10.46
C GLN A 46 -24.68 2.75 -11.73
N VAL A 47 -25.17 3.10 -12.92
CA VAL A 47 -24.47 2.83 -14.20
C VAL A 47 -23.11 3.53 -14.25
N LEU A 48 -23.03 4.78 -13.82
CA LEU A 48 -21.77 5.51 -13.73
C LEU A 48 -20.79 4.86 -12.73
N LEU A 49 -21.28 4.41 -11.57
CA LEU A 49 -20.46 3.68 -10.61
C LEU A 49 -19.90 2.38 -11.20
N TYR A 50 -20.72 1.58 -11.91
CA TYR A 50 -20.23 0.38 -12.58
C TYR A 50 -19.17 0.70 -13.63
N LEU A 51 -19.40 1.73 -14.45
CA LEU A 51 -18.46 2.15 -15.48
C LEU A 51 -17.14 2.65 -14.91
N LEU A 52 -17.17 3.53 -13.91
CA LEU A 52 -15.95 4.06 -13.29
C LEU A 52 -15.15 2.93 -12.61
N ASN A 53 -15.83 2.09 -11.83
CA ASN A 53 -15.16 1.03 -11.10
C ASN A 53 -14.62 -0.06 -12.02
N ALA A 54 -15.32 -0.41 -13.10
CA ALA A 54 -14.81 -1.34 -14.11
C ALA A 54 -13.57 -0.77 -14.81
N ASN A 55 -13.60 0.49 -15.24
CA ASN A 55 -12.41 1.15 -15.83
C ASN A 55 -11.23 1.21 -14.85
N TYR A 56 -11.49 1.44 -13.57
CA TYR A 56 -10.45 1.41 -12.54
C TYR A 56 -9.82 0.02 -12.39
N LYS A 57 -10.64 -1.05 -12.39
CA LYS A 57 -10.18 -2.44 -12.27
C LYS A 57 -9.36 -2.88 -13.48
N GLU A 58 -9.74 -2.45 -14.68
CA GLU A 58 -9.00 -2.66 -15.93
C GLU A 58 -7.81 -1.71 -16.12
N ARG A 59 -7.42 -0.95 -15.09
CA ARG A 59 -6.28 0.00 -15.11
C ARG A 59 -6.41 1.13 -16.15
N ASN A 60 -7.62 1.39 -16.64
CA ASN A 60 -7.94 2.51 -17.52
C ASN A 60 -8.12 3.81 -16.72
N TYR A 61 -7.06 4.24 -16.01
CA TYR A 61 -7.12 5.32 -15.01
C TYR A 61 -7.62 6.66 -15.57
N ARG A 62 -7.20 7.03 -16.80
CA ARG A 62 -7.65 8.26 -17.44
C ARG A 62 -9.14 8.22 -17.78
N ALA A 63 -9.66 7.07 -18.21
CA ALA A 63 -11.08 6.90 -18.53
C ALA A 63 -11.92 6.94 -17.25
N ALA A 64 -11.48 6.27 -16.18
CA ALA A 64 -12.15 6.31 -14.88
C ALA A 64 -12.30 7.75 -14.35
N LEU A 65 -11.24 8.56 -14.42
CA LEU A 65 -11.25 9.94 -13.94
C LEU A 65 -12.20 10.86 -14.71
N ARG A 66 -12.43 10.63 -16.00
CA ARG A 66 -13.39 11.43 -16.80
C ARG A 66 -14.81 11.42 -16.22
N HIS A 67 -15.17 10.34 -15.53
CA HIS A 67 -16.50 10.16 -14.96
C HIS A 67 -16.57 10.49 -13.46
N PHE A 68 -15.43 10.76 -12.84
CA PHE A 68 -15.35 10.96 -11.39
C PHE A 68 -16.12 12.20 -10.93
N ASP A 69 -15.91 13.35 -11.59
CA ASP A 69 -16.60 14.59 -11.23
C ASP A 69 -18.12 14.49 -11.44
N GLU A 70 -18.56 13.76 -12.48
CA GLU A 70 -19.97 13.49 -12.76
C GLU A 70 -20.61 12.67 -11.61
N ILE A 71 -19.91 11.64 -11.12
CA ILE A 71 -20.35 10.82 -9.97
C ILE A 71 -20.44 11.65 -8.69
N ILE A 72 -19.43 12.47 -8.37
CA ILE A 72 -19.44 13.33 -7.18
C ILE A 72 -20.58 14.36 -7.25
N HIS A 73 -20.86 14.90 -8.44
CA HIS A 73 -21.98 15.81 -8.63
C HIS A 73 -23.32 15.12 -8.39
N LYS A 74 -23.57 13.96 -9.01
CA LYS A 74 -24.83 13.21 -8.84
C LYS A 74 -25.03 12.73 -7.41
N ARG A 75 -23.97 12.27 -6.74
CA ARG A 75 -24.04 11.90 -5.32
C ARG A 75 -24.47 13.07 -4.44
N ARG A 76 -23.90 14.26 -4.64
CA ARG A 76 -24.29 15.48 -3.89
C ARG A 76 -25.77 15.81 -4.08
N LEU A 77 -26.31 15.63 -5.29
CA LEU A 77 -27.74 15.79 -5.56
C LEU A 77 -28.57 14.77 -4.78
N MET A 78 -28.20 13.48 -4.82
CA MET A 78 -28.92 12.42 -4.10
C MET A 78 -28.94 12.63 -2.57
N VAL A 79 -27.83 13.11 -1.98
CA VAL A 79 -27.76 13.44 -0.55
C VAL A 79 -28.71 14.59 -0.20
N ARG A 80 -28.75 15.66 -1.02
CA ARG A 80 -29.66 16.80 -0.82
C ARG A 80 -31.13 16.38 -0.82
N HIS A 81 -31.49 15.42 -1.67
CA HIS A 81 -32.84 14.89 -1.76
C HIS A 81 -33.15 13.77 -0.75
N LYS A 82 -32.26 13.48 0.21
CA LYS A 82 -32.41 12.41 1.21
C LYS A 82 -32.84 11.08 0.58
N ASN A 83 -32.20 10.73 -0.54
CA ASN A 83 -32.60 9.55 -1.30
C ASN A 83 -32.23 8.26 -0.55
N ALA A 84 -33.23 7.52 -0.07
CA ALA A 84 -33.03 6.24 0.62
C ALA A 84 -32.30 5.20 -0.26
N VAL A 85 -32.42 5.31 -1.58
CA VAL A 85 -31.73 4.43 -2.54
C VAL A 85 -30.22 4.63 -2.49
N LEU A 86 -29.72 5.84 -2.20
CA LEU A 86 -28.28 6.07 -2.05
C LEU A 86 -27.68 5.19 -0.95
N VAL A 87 -28.35 5.14 0.20
CA VAL A 87 -27.91 4.31 1.33
C VAL A 87 -27.93 2.83 0.95
N ALA A 88 -28.95 2.37 0.22
CA ALA A 88 -29.05 1.00 -0.25
C ALA A 88 -27.94 0.62 -1.26
N ILE A 89 -27.55 1.55 -2.13
CA ILE A 89 -26.45 1.36 -3.09
C ILE A 89 -25.11 1.22 -2.34
N GLU A 90 -24.81 2.17 -1.44
CA GLU A 90 -23.55 2.22 -0.70
C GLU A 90 -23.44 1.07 0.32
N SER A 91 -24.56 0.56 0.84
CA SER A 91 -24.58 -0.62 1.71
C SER A 91 -24.42 -1.93 0.94
N SER A 92 -24.97 -2.03 -0.28
CA SER A 92 -24.83 -3.21 -1.14
C SER A 92 -23.39 -3.40 -1.60
N TYR A 93 -22.69 -2.30 -1.89
CA TYR A 93 -21.29 -2.30 -2.29
C TYR A 93 -20.54 -1.24 -1.47
N PRO A 94 -19.80 -1.65 -0.41
CA PRO A 94 -18.99 -0.72 0.39
C PRO A 94 -18.01 0.09 -0.45
N GLU A 95 -17.62 -0.45 -1.61
CA GLU A 95 -16.77 0.23 -2.57
C GLU A 95 -17.39 1.41 -3.29
N PHE A 96 -18.72 1.55 -3.29
CA PHE A 96 -19.41 2.71 -3.86
C PHE A 96 -19.50 3.89 -2.89
N GLY A 97 -19.04 3.70 -1.65
CA GLY A 97 -18.95 4.78 -0.67
C GLY A 97 -18.04 5.91 -1.13
N ASP A 98 -18.43 7.13 -0.79
CA ASP A 98 -17.78 8.40 -1.17
C ASP A 98 -16.27 8.46 -0.87
N ALA A 99 -15.89 7.97 0.31
CA ALA A 99 -14.49 7.95 0.76
C ALA A 99 -13.66 6.97 -0.08
N GLU A 100 -14.21 5.81 -0.42
CA GLU A 100 -13.54 4.79 -1.23
C GLU A 100 -13.47 5.22 -2.71
N GLN A 101 -14.50 5.89 -3.23
CA GLN A 101 -14.48 6.49 -4.56
C GLN A 101 -13.40 7.58 -4.67
N ARG A 102 -13.28 8.47 -3.69
CA ARG A 102 -12.17 9.44 -3.61
C ARG A 102 -10.80 8.77 -3.51
N ARG A 103 -10.70 7.69 -2.73
CA ARG A 103 -9.46 6.90 -2.64
C ARG A 103 -9.07 6.28 -4.00
N ARG A 104 -10.04 5.73 -4.75
CA ARG A 104 -9.80 5.18 -6.09
C ARG A 104 -9.40 6.25 -7.09
N ALA A 105 -10.04 7.41 -7.05
CA ALA A 105 -9.66 8.55 -7.88
C ALA A 105 -8.25 9.04 -7.56
N ALA A 106 -7.89 9.16 -6.29
CA ALA A 106 -6.53 9.49 -5.87
C ALA A 106 -5.51 8.47 -6.38
N GLU A 107 -5.85 7.18 -6.35
CA GLU A 107 -4.99 6.12 -6.93
C GLU A 107 -4.83 6.28 -8.44
N CYS A 108 -5.91 6.63 -9.17
CA CYS A 108 -5.80 6.96 -10.59
C CYS A 108 -4.86 8.14 -10.84
N TYR A 109 -5.00 9.22 -10.06
CA TYR A 109 -4.12 10.39 -10.15
C TYR A 109 -2.66 10.05 -9.86
N ARG A 110 -2.40 9.20 -8.85
CA ARG A 110 -1.06 8.70 -8.52
C ARG A 110 -0.45 7.94 -9.69
N GLN A 111 -1.20 7.04 -10.33
CA GLN A 111 -0.72 6.25 -11.47
C GLN A 111 -0.45 7.09 -12.73
N ILE A 112 -1.17 8.20 -12.89
CA ILE A 112 -0.95 9.17 -13.98
C ILE A 112 0.25 10.10 -13.67
N GLY A 113 0.79 10.06 -12.45
CA GLY A 113 1.90 10.92 -12.00
C GLY A 113 1.45 12.30 -11.50
N ASN A 114 0.15 12.50 -11.24
CA ASN A 114 -0.38 13.74 -10.67
C ASN A 114 -0.60 13.59 -9.16
N THR A 115 0.48 13.66 -8.38
CA THR A 115 0.45 13.48 -6.92
C THR A 115 -0.31 14.59 -6.20
N ASP A 116 -0.27 15.83 -6.69
CA ASP A 116 -0.90 16.97 -6.04
C ASP A 116 -2.43 16.84 -6.07
N MET A 117 -3.00 16.50 -7.23
CA MET A 117 -4.44 16.20 -7.36
C MET A 117 -4.86 14.99 -6.53
N ALA A 118 -3.98 13.99 -6.37
CA ALA A 118 -4.26 12.85 -5.51
C ALA A 118 -4.39 13.27 -4.05
N ILE A 119 -3.48 14.11 -3.54
CA ILE A 119 -3.53 14.65 -2.18
C ILE A 119 -4.78 15.50 -1.97
N GLU A 120 -5.07 16.43 -2.89
CA GLU A 120 -6.26 17.28 -2.81
C GLU A 120 -7.55 16.46 -2.76
N THR A 121 -7.64 15.42 -3.60
CA THR A 121 -8.81 14.53 -3.63
C THR A 121 -8.99 13.78 -2.30
N LEU A 122 -7.91 13.31 -1.68
CA LEU A 122 -7.98 12.63 -0.37
C LEU A 122 -8.32 13.59 0.77
N LEU A 123 -7.81 14.83 0.74
CA LEU A 123 -8.07 15.83 1.76
C LEU A 123 -9.53 16.26 1.82
N GLN A 124 -10.28 16.14 0.71
CA GLN A 124 -11.74 16.36 0.69
C GLN A 124 -12.51 15.37 1.58
N VAL A 125 -11.95 14.20 1.91
CA VAL A 125 -12.55 13.28 2.88
C VAL A 125 -12.32 13.84 4.28
N PRO A 126 -13.38 14.07 5.10
CA PRO A 126 -13.23 14.52 6.47
C PRO A 126 -12.38 13.55 7.31
N PRO A 127 -11.51 14.02 8.22
CA PRO A 127 -10.61 13.16 9.01
C PRO A 127 -11.32 11.99 9.71
N ILE A 128 -12.51 12.23 10.27
CA ILE A 128 -13.31 11.22 10.98
C ILE A 128 -13.84 10.08 10.07
N LEU A 129 -13.89 10.31 8.76
CA LEU A 129 -14.36 9.33 7.77
C LEU A 129 -13.21 8.69 6.99
N ARG A 130 -11.94 9.04 7.30
CA ARG A 130 -10.78 8.46 6.63
C ARG A 130 -10.48 7.11 7.24
N SER A 131 -10.51 6.07 6.41
CA SER A 131 -10.02 4.75 6.80
C SER A 131 -8.48 4.74 6.90
N PRO A 132 -7.88 3.75 7.58
CA PRO A 132 -6.43 3.56 7.62
C PRO A 132 -5.81 3.50 6.22
N ARG A 133 -6.55 2.95 5.26
CA ARG A 133 -6.13 2.88 3.85
C ARG A 133 -6.00 4.26 3.19
N ILE A 134 -6.91 5.19 3.52
CA ILE A 134 -6.84 6.58 3.03
C ILE A 134 -5.69 7.31 3.72
N ASN A 135 -5.57 7.19 5.04
CA ASN A 135 -4.49 7.84 5.80
C ASN A 135 -3.12 7.34 5.36
N LEU A 136 -2.97 6.03 5.11
CA LEU A 136 -1.73 5.43 4.59
C LEU A 136 -1.36 5.99 3.21
N MET A 137 -2.33 6.10 2.32
CA MET A 137 -2.10 6.64 0.98
C MET A 137 -1.71 8.12 1.02
N LEU A 138 -2.41 8.91 1.83
CA LEU A 138 -2.14 10.32 2.03
C LEU A 138 -0.74 10.54 2.63
N ALA A 139 -0.38 9.74 3.65
CA ALA A 139 0.94 9.79 4.27
C ALA A 139 2.06 9.46 3.27
N ARG A 140 1.90 8.40 2.45
CA ARG A 140 2.87 8.04 1.39
C ARG A 140 3.02 9.11 0.33
N LEU A 141 1.90 9.69 -0.11
CA LEU A 141 1.90 10.80 -1.08
C LEU A 141 2.55 12.06 -0.51
N GLN A 142 2.37 12.37 0.77
CA GLN A 142 3.02 13.53 1.41
C GLN A 142 4.49 13.27 1.75
N HIS A 143 4.86 12.02 2.04
CA HIS A 143 6.24 11.62 2.32
C HIS A 143 7.11 11.69 1.06
N HIS A 144 6.65 11.07 -0.04
CA HIS A 144 7.43 10.96 -1.28
C HIS A 144 7.03 11.98 -2.36
N GLY A 145 5.92 12.71 -2.18
CA GLY A 145 5.43 13.71 -3.13
C GLY A 145 6.37 14.91 -3.21
N THR A 146 7.35 14.81 -4.10
CA THR A 146 8.36 15.82 -4.36
C THR A 146 8.17 16.38 -5.77
N ARG A 147 7.08 17.11 -5.98
CA ARG A 147 6.91 17.88 -7.24
C ARG A 147 7.08 19.38 -7.06
N HIS A 148 6.82 19.91 -5.86
CA HIS A 148 6.92 21.33 -5.55
C HIS A 148 7.97 21.67 -4.47
N GLY A 149 8.95 20.78 -4.23
CA GLY A 149 10.09 21.04 -3.32
C GLY A 149 9.75 21.16 -1.83
N THR A 150 8.47 21.07 -1.45
CA THR A 150 8.00 21.17 -0.07
C THR A 150 7.52 19.81 0.41
N THR A 151 8.42 19.02 0.99
CA THR A 151 8.03 17.77 1.67
C THR A 151 7.20 18.13 2.90
N LYS A 152 5.93 17.74 2.91
CA LYS A 152 5.05 17.98 4.05
C LYS A 152 5.23 16.91 5.13
N LYS A 153 6.45 16.82 5.66
CA LYS A 153 6.87 15.77 6.61
C LYS A 153 5.97 15.72 7.84
N SER A 154 5.60 16.87 8.39
CA SER A 154 4.71 16.94 9.56
C SER A 154 3.31 16.39 9.28
N GLU A 155 2.72 16.69 8.11
CA GLU A 155 1.41 16.15 7.72
C GLU A 155 1.48 14.63 7.50
N ALA A 156 2.57 14.14 6.88
CA ALA A 156 2.79 12.71 6.68
C ALA A 156 2.91 11.95 8.01
N VAL A 157 3.64 12.50 8.99
CA VAL A 157 3.77 11.93 10.33
C VAL A 157 2.41 11.81 11.02
N LEU A 158 1.56 12.84 10.95
CA LEU A 158 0.22 12.80 11.54
C LEU A 158 -0.63 11.70 10.90
N ALA A 159 -0.63 11.61 9.57
CA ALA A 159 -1.40 10.60 8.85
C ALA A 159 -0.91 9.17 9.15
N TYR A 160 0.41 8.94 9.25
CA TYR A 160 0.96 7.65 9.65
C TYR A 160 0.60 7.27 11.09
N LYS A 161 0.60 8.23 12.03
CA LYS A 161 0.19 7.99 13.41
C LYS A 161 -1.27 7.54 13.51
N GLU A 162 -2.18 8.13 12.72
CA GLU A 162 -3.57 7.65 12.66
C GLU A 162 -3.67 6.19 12.19
N VAL A 163 -2.84 5.79 11.21
CA VAL A 163 -2.81 4.39 10.75
C VAL A 163 -2.38 3.45 11.87
N ILE A 164 -1.36 3.81 12.66
CA ILE A 164 -0.90 2.97 13.77
C ILE A 164 -1.95 2.85 14.88
N ARG A 165 -2.70 3.93 15.16
CA ARG A 165 -3.76 3.90 16.19
C ARG A 165 -4.85 2.88 15.89
N GLU A 166 -5.19 2.69 14.62
CA GLU A 166 -6.18 1.69 14.20
C GLU A 166 -5.55 0.34 13.85
N CYS A 167 -4.34 0.34 13.30
CA CYS A 167 -3.64 -0.83 12.77
C CYS A 167 -2.19 -0.88 13.31
N PRO A 168 -1.97 -1.30 14.56
CA PRO A 168 -0.65 -1.29 15.22
C PRO A 168 0.37 -2.24 14.55
N MET A 169 -0.09 -3.20 13.76
CA MET A 169 0.72 -4.16 13.01
C MET A 169 1.21 -3.66 11.63
N ALA A 170 1.00 -2.38 11.31
CA ALA A 170 1.50 -1.79 10.07
C ALA A 170 3.02 -1.54 10.13
N LEU A 171 3.84 -2.60 10.05
CA LEU A 171 5.31 -2.52 10.20
C LEU A 171 5.98 -1.57 9.20
N GLN A 172 5.52 -1.54 7.95
CA GLN A 172 6.01 -0.57 6.94
C GLN A 172 5.75 0.88 7.34
N VAL A 173 4.69 1.14 8.10
CA VAL A 173 4.38 2.49 8.61
C VAL A 173 5.31 2.87 9.75
N ILE A 174 5.66 1.91 10.60
CA ILE A 174 6.67 2.08 11.66
C ILE A 174 8.02 2.47 11.04
N GLU A 175 8.46 1.75 10.02
CA GLU A 175 9.69 2.06 9.28
C GLU A 175 9.64 3.47 8.67
N ALA A 176 8.53 3.83 7.99
CA ALA A 176 8.37 5.16 7.40
C ALA A 176 8.36 6.29 8.45
N LEU A 177 7.84 6.06 9.66
CA LEU A 177 7.90 7.03 10.76
C LEU A 177 9.32 7.20 11.30
N LEU A 178 10.09 6.11 11.41
CA LEU A 178 11.49 6.15 11.81
C LEU A 178 12.34 6.88 10.75
N GLU A 179 12.10 6.63 9.47
CA GLU A 179 12.74 7.34 8.35
C GLU A 179 12.44 8.85 8.39
N LEU A 180 11.22 9.23 8.80
CA LEU A 180 10.83 10.63 9.03
C LEU A 180 11.42 11.25 10.31
N GLY A 181 12.20 10.50 11.09
CA GLY A 181 12.89 10.95 12.29
C GLY A 181 12.05 10.95 13.57
N VAL A 182 10.92 10.23 13.59
CA VAL A 182 10.12 10.06 14.82
C VAL A 182 10.85 9.09 15.76
N LYS A 183 10.91 9.42 17.05
CA LYS A 183 11.67 8.62 18.03
C LYS A 183 11.03 7.24 18.23
N GLY A 184 11.85 6.19 18.25
CA GLY A 184 11.39 4.82 18.49
C GLY A 184 10.55 4.64 19.77
N ASN A 185 10.89 5.35 20.86
CA ASN A 185 10.12 5.29 22.11
C ASN A 185 8.68 5.82 21.95
N GLU A 186 8.49 6.85 21.14
CA GLU A 186 7.17 7.42 20.87
C GLU A 186 6.34 6.48 20.00
N ILE A 187 6.96 5.85 19.00
CA ILE A 187 6.29 4.86 18.16
C ILE A 187 5.93 3.63 18.98
N ASN A 188 6.84 3.16 19.84
CA ASN A 188 6.59 2.01 20.69
C ASN A 188 5.43 2.26 21.65
N SER A 189 5.37 3.41 22.31
CA SER A 189 4.23 3.74 23.19
C SER A 189 2.92 3.80 22.39
N LEU A 190 2.93 4.41 21.20
CA LEU A 190 1.75 4.47 20.34
C LEU A 190 1.24 3.08 19.95
N VAL A 191 2.15 2.18 19.54
CA VAL A 191 1.82 0.80 19.16
C VAL A 191 1.27 0.02 20.35
N MET A 192 1.92 0.12 21.52
CA MET A 192 1.51 -0.60 22.73
C MET A 192 0.19 -0.08 23.31
N HIS A 193 -0.13 1.21 23.12
CA HIS A 193 -1.44 1.76 23.49
C HIS A 193 -2.55 1.38 22.49
N ALA A 194 -2.22 1.28 21.20
CA ALA A 194 -3.19 0.98 20.14
C ALA A 194 -3.53 -0.51 20.06
N ALA A 195 -2.56 -1.38 20.32
CA ALA A 195 -2.81 -2.80 20.38
C ALA A 195 -3.47 -3.15 21.71
N THR A 196 -4.60 -3.87 21.66
CA THR A 196 -5.07 -4.67 22.80
C THR A 196 -4.14 -5.88 22.90
N VAL A 197 -2.90 -5.63 23.33
CA VAL A 197 -1.79 -6.59 23.22
C VAL A 197 -2.04 -7.79 24.15
N PRO A 198 -2.13 -9.03 23.64
CA PRO A 198 -1.98 -10.23 24.46
C PRO A 198 -0.56 -10.28 25.06
N ASP A 199 -0.38 -10.84 26.25
CA ASP A 199 0.87 -10.89 27.03
C ASP A 199 2.12 -11.51 26.33
N HIS A 200 2.06 -11.82 25.03
CA HIS A 200 3.10 -12.53 24.26
C HIS A 200 3.76 -11.69 23.14
N PHE A 201 3.54 -10.38 23.08
CA PHE A 201 4.11 -9.48 22.03
C PHE A 201 5.39 -8.75 22.44
N ASP A 202 6.21 -9.34 23.33
CA ASP A 202 7.49 -8.76 23.74
C ASP A 202 8.48 -8.59 22.57
N TRP A 203 8.33 -9.40 21.52
CA TRP A 203 9.15 -9.35 20.32
C TRP A 203 8.95 -8.04 19.54
N LEU A 204 7.73 -7.48 19.55
CA LEU A 204 7.41 -6.29 18.77
C LEU A 204 8.08 -5.04 19.34
N SER A 205 8.07 -4.90 20.66
CA SER A 205 8.82 -3.82 21.34
C SER A 205 10.31 -3.87 20.98
N LYS A 206 10.89 -5.08 20.96
CA LYS A 206 12.29 -5.30 20.61
C LYS A 206 12.55 -5.02 19.12
N TRP A 207 11.62 -5.40 18.25
CA TRP A 207 11.67 -5.09 16.80
C TRP A 207 11.67 -3.59 16.54
N ILE A 208 10.75 -2.84 17.14
CA ILE A 208 10.68 -1.38 17.03
C ILE A 208 11.96 -0.72 17.56
N LYS A 209 12.49 -1.22 18.69
CA LYS A 209 13.76 -0.75 19.24
C LYS A 209 14.93 -0.99 18.29
N ALA A 210 15.04 -2.18 17.72
CA ALA A 210 16.11 -2.52 16.79
C ALA A 210 16.05 -1.69 15.51
N LEU A 211 14.86 -1.51 14.94
CA LEU A 211 14.65 -0.61 13.80
C LEU A 211 15.04 0.83 14.16
N ALA A 212 14.65 1.34 15.32
CA ALA A 212 15.03 2.69 15.74
C ALA A 212 16.55 2.86 15.86
N GLN A 213 17.25 1.86 16.41
CA GLN A 213 18.73 1.86 16.45
C GLN A 213 19.34 1.84 15.04
N MET A 214 18.75 1.08 14.11
CA MET A 214 19.19 1.01 12.71
C MET A 214 19.06 2.37 12.01
N PHE A 215 17.92 3.06 12.16
CA PHE A 215 17.70 4.40 11.58
C PHE A 215 18.48 5.51 12.31
N ASP A 216 18.86 5.32 13.58
CA ASP A 216 19.77 6.20 14.33
C ASP A 216 21.27 5.96 14.00
N PHE A 217 21.58 5.12 13.00
CA PHE A 217 22.95 4.72 12.61
C PHE A 217 23.75 3.96 13.68
N LYS A 218 23.07 3.39 14.68
CA LYS A 218 23.68 2.54 15.72
C LYS A 218 23.68 1.09 15.27
N HIS A 219 24.34 0.81 14.15
CA HIS A 219 24.28 -0.47 13.46
C HIS A 219 24.77 -1.66 14.31
N SER A 220 25.81 -1.46 15.14
CA SER A 220 26.29 -2.48 16.10
C SER A 220 25.25 -2.81 17.18
N ASP A 221 24.54 -1.82 17.74
CA ASP A 221 23.51 -2.07 18.76
C ASP A 221 22.26 -2.72 18.14
N ALA A 222 21.93 -2.29 16.92
CA ALA A 222 20.81 -2.83 16.14
C ALA A 222 21.04 -4.30 15.79
N SER A 223 22.24 -4.67 15.31
CA SER A 223 22.58 -6.06 14.97
C SER A 223 22.47 -6.98 16.18
N GLN A 224 22.99 -6.57 17.34
CA GLN A 224 22.84 -7.34 18.59
C GLN A 224 21.38 -7.51 18.98
N THR A 225 20.56 -6.47 18.84
CA THR A 225 19.14 -6.54 19.20
C THR A 225 18.37 -7.44 18.24
N PHE A 226 18.65 -7.38 16.94
CA PHE A 226 18.06 -8.28 15.95
C PHE A 226 18.52 -9.74 16.14
N LEU A 227 19.80 -9.97 16.47
CA LEU A 227 20.32 -11.30 16.77
C LEU A 227 19.62 -11.91 18.00
N MET A 228 19.43 -11.12 19.07
CA MET A 228 18.65 -11.57 20.22
C MET A 228 17.20 -11.91 19.86
N LEU A 229 16.60 -11.20 18.90
CA LEU A 229 15.27 -11.53 18.40
C LEU A 229 15.28 -12.85 17.63
N HIS A 230 16.28 -13.06 16.79
CA HIS A 230 16.46 -14.26 15.99
C HIS A 230 16.64 -15.51 16.87
N ASP A 231 17.47 -15.42 17.91
CA ASP A 231 17.82 -16.57 18.76
C ASP A 231 16.77 -16.89 19.82
N LYS A 232 16.14 -15.86 20.42
CA LYS A 232 15.33 -16.03 21.64
C LYS A 232 13.82 -16.07 21.41
N THR A 233 13.37 -15.86 20.18
CA THR A 233 11.94 -15.82 19.84
C THR A 233 11.58 -16.88 18.81
N THR A 234 10.28 -17.10 18.61
CA THR A 234 9.76 -17.98 17.56
C THR A 234 9.96 -17.42 16.15
N LEU A 235 10.55 -16.22 16.00
CA LEU A 235 10.81 -15.56 14.71
C LEU A 235 12.10 -16.01 14.03
N ARG A 236 12.71 -17.10 14.49
CA ARG A 236 13.92 -17.66 13.89
C ARG A 236 13.70 -17.94 12.39
N CYS A 237 14.71 -17.63 11.59
CA CYS A 237 14.70 -17.76 10.12
C CYS A 237 13.63 -16.91 9.41
N ASN A 238 13.03 -15.91 10.05
CA ASN A 238 12.15 -14.98 9.35
C ASN A 238 12.96 -14.11 8.38
N GLU A 239 12.56 -14.11 7.11
CA GLU A 239 13.23 -13.38 6.03
C GLU A 239 13.42 -11.90 6.33
N HIS A 240 12.38 -11.19 6.78
CA HIS A 240 12.47 -9.76 7.08
C HIS A 240 13.44 -9.46 8.22
N LEU A 241 13.47 -10.32 9.24
CA LEU A 241 14.42 -10.21 10.35
C LEU A 241 15.86 -10.47 9.90
N MET A 242 16.09 -11.52 9.10
CA MET A 242 17.41 -11.83 8.56
C MET A 242 17.91 -10.71 7.64
N MET A 243 17.04 -10.15 6.80
CA MET A 243 17.38 -9.00 5.96
C MET A 243 17.74 -7.76 6.79
N ALA A 244 16.98 -7.44 7.84
CA ALA A 244 17.28 -6.31 8.70
C ALA A 244 18.60 -6.50 9.47
N LEU A 245 18.87 -7.72 9.96
CA LEU A 245 20.12 -8.07 10.62
C LEU A 245 21.31 -7.98 9.65
N GLY A 246 21.20 -8.58 8.47
CA GLY A 246 22.23 -8.55 7.43
C GLY A 246 22.57 -7.12 6.99
N LYS A 247 21.56 -6.26 6.80
CA LYS A 247 21.77 -4.83 6.51
C LYS A 247 22.52 -4.13 7.64
N CYS A 248 22.19 -4.40 8.90
CA CYS A 248 22.92 -3.81 10.03
C CYS A 248 24.38 -4.25 10.06
N LEU A 249 24.66 -5.53 9.84
CA LEU A 249 26.03 -6.07 9.78
C LEU A 249 26.81 -5.46 8.61
N TYR A 250 26.18 -5.36 7.44
CA TYR A 250 26.76 -4.72 6.26
C TYR A 250 27.12 -3.25 6.53
N TYR A 251 26.20 -2.46 7.09
CA TYR A 251 26.47 -1.06 7.40
C TYR A 251 27.47 -0.87 8.55
N ASN A 252 27.63 -1.87 9.43
CA ASN A 252 28.66 -1.88 10.46
C ASN A 252 30.06 -2.25 9.93
N GLY A 253 30.14 -2.83 8.72
CA GLY A 253 31.39 -3.28 8.09
C GLY A 253 31.73 -4.76 8.31
N ASP A 254 30.83 -5.54 8.93
CA ASP A 254 31.02 -6.97 9.18
C ASP A 254 30.60 -7.81 7.96
N TYR A 255 31.29 -7.62 6.84
CA TYR A 255 30.89 -8.16 5.53
C TYR A 255 30.76 -9.68 5.50
N PHE A 256 31.68 -10.42 6.11
CA PHE A 256 31.62 -11.88 6.17
C PHE A 256 30.37 -12.41 6.89
N GLN A 257 29.97 -11.77 7.99
CA GLN A 257 28.75 -12.16 8.70
C GLN A 257 27.50 -11.75 7.92
N ALA A 258 27.53 -10.60 7.25
CA ALA A 258 26.45 -10.18 6.37
C ALA A 258 26.25 -11.16 5.21
N GLU A 259 27.34 -11.64 4.59
CA GLU A 259 27.32 -12.63 3.51
C GLU A 259 26.68 -13.95 3.95
N ASP A 260 27.06 -14.47 5.13
CA ASP A 260 26.48 -15.71 5.67
C ASP A 260 24.97 -15.57 5.91
N ILE A 261 24.54 -14.45 6.49
CA ILE A 261 23.12 -14.17 6.74
C ILE A 261 22.33 -14.02 5.44
N PHE A 262 22.87 -13.30 4.45
CA PHE A 262 22.20 -13.15 3.16
C PHE A 262 22.16 -14.47 2.37
N SER A 263 23.25 -15.25 2.40
CA SER A 263 23.29 -16.59 1.80
C SER A 263 22.25 -17.51 2.43
N SER A 264 22.17 -17.53 3.77
CA SER A 264 21.15 -18.27 4.50
C SER A 264 19.73 -17.81 4.15
N THR A 265 19.54 -16.50 3.95
CA THR A 265 18.25 -15.93 3.51
C THR A 265 17.88 -16.39 2.11
N LEU A 266 18.83 -16.47 1.18
CA LEU A 266 18.61 -16.96 -0.18
C LEU A 266 18.35 -18.47 -0.23
N CYS A 267 19.02 -19.25 0.64
CA CYS A 267 18.72 -20.67 0.80
C CYS A 267 17.27 -20.90 1.27
N ALA A 268 16.74 -20.00 2.12
CA ALA A 268 15.37 -20.07 2.60
C ALA A 268 14.34 -19.50 1.59
N ASN A 269 14.68 -18.41 0.91
CA ASN A 269 13.87 -17.77 -0.11
C ASN A 269 14.72 -17.30 -1.30
N PRO A 270 14.83 -18.10 -2.36
CA PRO A 270 15.62 -17.78 -3.55
C PRO A 270 15.14 -16.55 -4.33
N ASP A 271 13.87 -16.15 -4.19
CA ASP A 271 13.28 -15.06 -4.96
C ASP A 271 13.48 -13.67 -4.32
N ASN A 272 14.25 -13.58 -3.22
CA ASN A 272 14.50 -12.31 -2.55
C ASN A 272 15.50 -11.46 -3.35
N VAL A 273 14.94 -10.61 -4.23
CA VAL A 273 15.70 -9.68 -5.09
C VAL A 273 16.59 -8.72 -4.29
N GLU A 274 16.18 -8.31 -3.08
CA GLU A 274 16.98 -7.40 -2.26
C GLU A 274 18.22 -8.09 -1.69
N ALA A 275 18.09 -9.34 -1.24
CA ALA A 275 19.20 -10.17 -0.79
C ALA A 275 20.17 -10.46 -1.93
N ILE A 276 19.67 -10.82 -3.12
CA ILE A 276 20.48 -11.00 -4.33
C ILE A 276 21.27 -9.72 -4.62
N GLY A 277 20.60 -8.56 -4.63
CA GLY A 277 21.25 -7.28 -4.86
C GLY A 277 22.39 -6.99 -3.88
N LEU A 278 22.18 -7.19 -2.58
CA LEU A 278 23.21 -6.95 -1.57
C LEU A 278 24.38 -7.97 -1.65
N MET A 279 24.08 -9.24 -1.94
CA MET A 279 25.11 -10.27 -2.18
C MET A 279 26.00 -9.94 -3.36
N THR A 280 25.43 -9.47 -4.48
CA THR A 280 26.24 -9.09 -5.65
C THR A 280 27.22 -7.95 -5.34
N VAL A 281 26.83 -7.00 -4.47
CA VAL A 281 27.73 -5.91 -4.05
C VAL A 281 28.85 -6.45 -3.17
N LEU A 282 28.55 -7.37 -2.24
CA LEU A 282 29.55 -8.01 -1.39
C LEU A 282 30.57 -8.81 -2.19
N CYS A 283 30.12 -9.70 -3.09
CA CYS A 283 31.02 -10.47 -3.96
C CYS A 283 31.84 -9.55 -4.89
N GLY A 284 31.25 -8.46 -5.38
CA GLY A 284 31.94 -7.48 -6.21
C GLY A 284 33.00 -6.64 -5.47
N GLN A 285 32.88 -6.48 -4.15
CA GLN A 285 33.87 -5.80 -3.31
C GLN A 285 35.07 -6.69 -2.97
N GLU A 286 34.87 -8.00 -2.88
CA GLU A 286 35.93 -9.00 -2.70
C GLU A 286 36.67 -9.27 -4.03
N GLY A 287 35.98 -9.15 -5.17
CA GLY A 287 36.48 -9.36 -6.54
C GLY A 287 37.29 -8.19 -7.14
N GLY A 288 38.13 -7.52 -6.35
CA GLY A 288 39.19 -6.67 -6.89
C GLY A 288 40.20 -7.52 -7.67
N CYS A 289 39.99 -7.63 -9.00
CA CYS A 289 40.66 -8.51 -9.97
C CYS A 289 40.13 -9.95 -10.01
N GLU A 290 39.11 -10.20 -10.83
CA GLU A 290 39.26 -10.99 -12.07
C GLU A 290 37.96 -10.91 -12.87
N GLN A 291 38.09 -10.55 -14.15
CA GLN A 291 37.02 -10.71 -15.11
C GLN A 291 36.81 -12.20 -15.29
N ASP A 292 35.61 -12.73 -15.08
CA ASP A 292 35.09 -13.80 -15.94
C ASP A 292 33.59 -14.02 -15.74
N SER A 293 32.92 -14.30 -16.85
CA SER A 293 31.49 -14.60 -16.97
C SER A 293 31.04 -15.88 -16.22
N ALA A 294 31.90 -16.47 -15.39
CA ALA A 294 31.66 -17.68 -14.62
C ALA A 294 31.00 -17.44 -13.26
N ASP A 295 31.06 -16.22 -12.71
CA ASP A 295 30.51 -15.90 -11.38
C ASP A 295 28.98 -15.88 -11.33
N MET A 296 28.32 -15.59 -12.46
CA MET A 296 26.85 -15.65 -12.53
C MET A 296 26.36 -17.09 -12.44
N ASP A 297 27.05 -18.05 -13.06
CA ASP A 297 26.70 -19.47 -12.99
C ASP A 297 26.99 -20.07 -11.60
N TYR A 298 27.98 -19.53 -10.88
CA TYR A 298 28.30 -19.95 -9.51
C TYR A 298 27.21 -19.55 -8.49
N LEU A 299 26.59 -18.38 -8.67
CA LEU A 299 25.45 -17.95 -7.85
C LEU A 299 24.21 -18.83 -8.07
N PHE A 300 23.96 -19.31 -9.29
CA PHE A 300 22.87 -20.26 -9.56
C PHE A 300 23.15 -21.67 -9.05
N ALA A 301 24.40 -22.12 -9.03
CA ALA A 301 24.79 -23.45 -8.55
C ALA A 301 24.64 -23.63 -7.02
N LYS A 302 24.72 -22.55 -6.24
CA LYS A 302 24.53 -22.58 -4.76
C LYS A 302 23.06 -22.62 -4.31
N VAL A 303 22.11 -22.45 -5.24
CA VAL A 303 20.66 -22.39 -4.97
C VAL A 303 19.98 -23.76 -5.10
N GLU A 304 20.69 -24.82 -5.50
CA GLU A 304 20.08 -26.15 -5.55
C GLU A 304 19.84 -26.72 -4.13
N PRO A 305 18.61 -27.13 -3.80
CA PRO A 305 18.30 -27.73 -2.50
C PRO A 305 18.92 -29.13 -2.38
N PRO A 306 19.26 -29.59 -1.17
CA PRO A 306 19.70 -30.97 -0.98
C PRO A 306 18.54 -31.92 -1.29
N LYS A 307 18.86 -33.02 -1.99
CA LYS A 307 17.95 -34.16 -2.23
C LYS A 307 17.49 -34.81 -0.93
#